data_AF-A0A443AZZ7-F1
#
_entry.id   AF-A0A443AZZ7-F1
#
_cell.length_a   1.000
_cell.length_b   1.000
_cell.length_c   1.000
_cell.angle_alpha   90.00
_cell.angle_beta   90.00
_cell.angle_gamma   90.00
#
_symmetry.space_group_name_H-M   'P 1'
#
loop_
_entity.id
_entity.type
_entity.pdbx_description
1 polymer ?
#
loop_
_entity_poly.entity_id
_entity_poly.type
_entity_poly.pdbx_seq_one_letter_code
_entity_poly.pdbx_strand_id
1 'polypeptide(L)'
;MSLLKNCKITRVAASAVAAQTDVTGSILDMAGFEGVMFIALTGDVTDTSALALKAEQNPLNQAGGMAELVGSASFAAGATSADSKALVLDVHKPRERYVRAVLERGTANAVVDGIIAIQYMPWSAPTTQDASVIASALINDPSEV
;
A
#
# COMPACT_ATOMS: atom_id res chain seq x y z
N MET A 1 2.42 -23.91 -0.27
CA MET A 1 1.58 -22.84 -0.84
C MET A 1 2.44 -21.60 -1.02
N SER A 2 2.44 -20.98 -2.20
CA SER A 2 3.28 -19.79 -2.49
C SER A 2 2.50 -18.49 -2.31
N LEU A 3 3.14 -17.46 -1.74
CA LEU A 3 2.54 -16.14 -1.55
C LEU A 3 1.99 -15.54 -2.86
N LEU A 4 2.75 -15.67 -3.95
CA LEU A 4 2.36 -15.15 -5.28
C LEU A 4 1.01 -15.67 -5.79
N LYS A 5 0.62 -16.89 -5.40
CA LYS A 5 -0.67 -17.48 -5.79
C LYS A 5 -1.80 -17.06 -4.85
N ASN A 6 -1.48 -16.79 -3.59
CA ASN A 6 -2.43 -16.52 -2.52
C ASN A 6 -2.61 -15.03 -2.21
N CYS A 7 -2.02 -14.13 -3.00
CA CYS A 7 -2.19 -12.70 -2.83
C CYS A 7 -2.22 -11.98 -4.19
N LYS A 8 -3.00 -10.91 -4.28
CA LYS A 8 -2.99 -9.98 -5.40
C LYS A 8 -2.15 -8.76 -5.04
N ILE A 9 -1.08 -8.54 -5.79
CA ILE A 9 -0.20 -7.38 -5.70
C ILE A 9 -0.74 -6.31 -6.65
N THR A 10 -0.75 -5.07 -6.20
CA THR A 10 -1.21 -3.91 -6.98
C THR A 10 -0.35 -2.70 -6.65
N ARG A 11 0.18 -2.01 -7.67
CA ARG A 11 0.78 -0.68 -7.47
C ARG A 11 -0.34 0.35 -7.43
N VAL A 12 -0.67 0.85 -6.24
CA VAL A 12 -1.82 1.75 -6.03
C VAL A 12 -1.47 3.22 -6.21
N ALA A 13 -0.21 3.62 -6.07
CA ALA A 13 0.26 4.96 -6.39
C ALA A 13 1.60 4.93 -7.14
N ALA A 14 1.73 5.82 -8.13
CA ALA A 14 3.01 6.10 -8.78
C ALA A 14 3.95 6.85 -7.84
N SER A 15 5.19 7.08 -8.28
CA SER A 15 6.10 7.94 -7.53
C SER A 15 5.60 9.38 -7.49
N ALA A 16 5.86 10.05 -6.39
CA ALA A 16 5.56 11.46 -6.17
C ALA A 16 6.85 12.19 -5.77
N VAL A 17 7.09 13.33 -6.43
CA VAL A 17 8.24 14.20 -6.13
C VAL A 17 8.11 14.83 -4.73
N ALA A 18 9.21 15.40 -4.24
CA ALA A 18 9.29 16.06 -2.94
C ALA A 18 8.19 17.12 -2.77
N ALA A 19 7.29 16.89 -1.83
CA ALA A 19 6.20 17.82 -1.49
C ALA A 19 5.59 17.45 -0.12
N GLN A 20 4.62 18.25 0.31
CA GLN A 20 3.84 18.08 1.55
C GLN A 20 2.35 17.74 1.27
N THR A 21 1.99 17.48 0.02
CA THR A 21 0.61 17.08 -0.30
C THR A 21 0.45 15.57 -0.13
N ASP A 22 -0.73 15.12 0.25
CA ASP A 22 -0.97 13.68 0.44
C ASP A 22 -0.83 12.91 -0.88
N VAL A 23 -0.33 11.67 -0.78
CA VAL A 23 -0.29 10.72 -1.89
C VAL A 23 -1.41 9.71 -1.68
N THR A 24 -2.47 9.84 -2.49
CA THR A 24 -3.63 8.95 -2.45
C THR A 24 -3.48 7.81 -3.45
N GLY A 25 -3.67 6.58 -2.98
CA GLY A 25 -3.69 5.39 -3.82
C GLY A 25 -5.01 5.20 -4.57
N SER A 26 -5.00 4.35 -5.59
CA SER A 26 -6.18 3.85 -6.27
C SER A 26 -7.09 3.07 -5.30
N ILE A 27 -8.39 3.08 -5.62
CA ILE A 27 -9.40 2.35 -4.86
C ILE A 27 -9.30 0.86 -5.20
N LEU A 28 -9.20 0.02 -4.17
CA LEU A 28 -9.19 -1.43 -4.28
C LEU A 28 -10.56 -2.00 -3.92
N ASP A 29 -11.01 -2.99 -4.69
CA ASP A 29 -12.18 -3.81 -4.36
C ASP A 29 -11.74 -5.03 -3.55
N MET A 30 -12.14 -5.08 -2.29
CA MET A 30 -11.82 -6.16 -1.35
C MET A 30 -12.70 -7.41 -1.53
N ALA A 31 -13.64 -7.42 -2.49
CA ALA A 31 -14.46 -8.59 -2.75
C ALA A 31 -13.61 -9.83 -3.03
N GLY A 32 -13.80 -10.87 -2.21
CA GLY A 32 -13.08 -12.12 -2.33
C GLY A 32 -11.72 -12.15 -1.62
N PHE A 33 -11.35 -11.12 -0.86
CA PHE A 33 -10.15 -11.05 -0.02
C PHE A 33 -10.52 -10.68 1.43
N GLU A 34 -9.77 -11.17 2.41
CA GLU A 34 -10.05 -10.85 3.82
C GLU A 34 -9.24 -9.67 4.36
N GLY A 35 -8.17 -9.27 3.70
CA GLY A 35 -7.34 -8.16 4.17
C GLY A 35 -6.42 -7.61 3.09
N VAL A 36 -5.88 -6.43 3.36
CA VAL A 36 -4.94 -5.73 2.49
C VAL A 36 -3.83 -5.10 3.29
N MET A 37 -2.59 -5.34 2.87
CA MET A 37 -1.41 -4.66 3.38
C MET A 37 -0.99 -3.58 2.41
N PHE A 38 -0.81 -2.36 2.90
CA PHE A 38 -0.26 -1.24 2.17
C PHE A 38 1.21 -1.01 2.58
N ILE A 39 2.06 -0.80 1.58
CA ILE A 39 3.48 -0.53 1.74
C ILE A 39 3.77 0.76 0.98
N ALA A 40 4.03 1.84 1.70
CA ALA A 40 4.45 3.12 1.13
C ALA A 40 5.96 3.24 1.21
N LEU A 41 6.61 3.36 0.04
CA LEU A 41 8.06 3.46 -0.08
C LEU A 41 8.47 4.93 -0.11
N THR A 42 9.37 5.32 0.79
CA THR A 42 9.90 6.68 0.87
C THR A 42 11.19 6.80 0.08
N GLY A 43 11.35 7.92 -0.62
CA GLY A 43 12.61 8.31 -1.26
C GLY A 43 13.47 9.12 -0.30
N ASP A 44 13.90 10.30 -0.74
CA ASP A 44 14.53 11.33 0.11
C ASP A 44 13.48 12.07 0.97
N VAL A 45 13.68 12.13 2.27
CA VAL A 45 12.74 12.72 3.22
C VAL A 45 13.44 13.77 4.06
N THR A 46 12.97 15.02 3.93
CA THR A 46 13.51 16.13 4.73
C THR A 46 13.28 15.89 6.21
N ASP A 47 14.30 16.19 7.02
CA ASP A 47 14.24 16.19 8.48
C ASP A 47 12.96 16.84 8.99
N THR A 48 12.43 16.29 10.07
CA THR A 48 11.19 16.73 10.72
C THR A 48 9.91 16.46 9.93
N SER A 49 9.99 15.89 8.72
CA SER A 49 8.80 15.42 8.00
C SER A 49 8.00 14.44 8.84
N ALA A 50 6.71 14.70 8.99
CA ALA A 50 5.76 13.81 9.64
C ALA A 50 5.06 12.97 8.58
N LEU A 51 5.28 11.66 8.60
CA LEU A 51 4.69 10.71 7.66
C LEU A 51 3.61 9.91 8.37
N ALA A 52 2.44 9.76 7.76
CA ALA A 52 1.41 8.86 8.24
C ALA A 52 0.76 8.10 7.09
N LEU A 53 0.93 6.78 7.07
CA LEU A 53 0.20 5.90 6.16
C LEU A 53 -1.12 5.51 6.82
N LYS A 54 -2.20 5.90 6.17
CA LYS A 54 -3.59 5.68 6.57
C LYS A 54 -4.31 4.82 5.55
N ALA A 55 -5.42 4.23 5.98
CA ALA A 55 -6.36 3.57 5.11
C ALA A 55 -7.73 4.27 5.22
N GLU A 56 -8.41 4.38 4.09
CA GLU A 56 -9.79 4.86 4.01
C GLU A 56 -10.65 3.82 3.31
N GLN A 57 -11.94 3.77 3.63
CA GLN A 57 -12.87 2.82 3.05
C GLN A 57 -14.22 3.45 2.67
N ASN A 58 -14.92 2.81 1.74
CA ASN A 58 -16.23 3.22 1.24
C ASN A 58 -17.05 1.99 0.81
N PRO A 59 -18.38 1.96 1.00
CA PRO A 59 -19.25 0.93 0.42
C PRO A 59 -19.35 0.99 -1.11
N LEU A 60 -19.04 2.14 -1.73
CA LEU A 60 -19.11 2.39 -3.17
C LEU A 60 -17.73 2.66 -3.77
N ASN A 61 -17.54 2.31 -5.03
CA ASN A 61 -16.29 2.54 -5.77
C ASN A 61 -16.16 4.02 -6.18
N GLN A 62 -15.95 4.90 -5.21
CA GLN A 62 -15.80 6.33 -5.44
C GLN A 62 -14.98 7.00 -4.34
N ALA A 63 -14.29 8.08 -4.70
CA ALA A 63 -13.50 8.86 -3.75
C ALA A 63 -14.38 9.70 -2.80
N GLY A 64 -15.55 10.14 -3.26
CA GLY A 64 -16.50 10.89 -2.45
C GLY A 64 -17.06 10.03 -1.31
N GLY A 65 -16.87 10.48 -0.07
CA GLY A 65 -17.34 9.76 1.12
C GLY A 65 -16.44 8.63 1.61
N MET A 66 -15.19 8.57 1.14
CA MET A 66 -14.16 7.73 1.76
C MET A 66 -13.98 8.14 3.23
N ALA A 67 -14.12 7.17 4.13
CA ALA A 67 -13.99 7.36 5.57
C ALA A 67 -12.67 6.75 6.06
N GLU A 68 -11.89 7.53 6.81
CA GLU A 68 -10.64 7.07 7.43
C GLU A 68 -10.90 5.93 8.43
N LEU A 69 -10.12 4.86 8.33
CA LEU A 69 -10.08 3.83 9.36
C LEU A 69 -9.29 4.33 10.55
N VAL A 70 -9.71 3.93 11.76
CA VAL A 70 -8.96 4.25 12.97
C VAL A 70 -7.59 3.57 12.92
N GLY A 71 -6.54 4.38 13.04
CA GLY A 71 -5.16 3.92 13.12
C GLY A 71 -4.33 4.32 11.89
N SER A 72 -3.03 4.47 12.10
CA SER A 72 -2.07 4.79 11.06
C SER A 72 -0.70 4.23 11.40
N ALA A 73 0.09 3.90 10.37
CA ALA A 73 1.52 3.72 10.53
C ALA A 73 2.16 5.10 10.42
N SER A 74 2.58 5.68 11.53
CA SER A 74 3.13 7.04 11.58
C SER A 74 4.60 7.05 11.98
N PHE A 75 5.34 8.00 11.44
CA PHE A 75 6.76 8.18 11.70
C PHE A 75 7.17 9.64 11.54
N ALA A 76 8.00 10.15 12.47
CA ALA A 76 8.62 11.47 12.35
C ALA A 76 10.08 11.31 11.91
N ALA A 77 10.42 11.92 10.77
CA ALA A 77 11.75 11.86 10.19
C ALA A 77 12.77 12.66 11.00
N GLY A 78 13.99 12.13 11.08
CA GLY A 78 15.21 12.86 11.43
C GLY A 78 16.27 12.65 10.34
N ALA A 79 17.41 13.31 10.49
CA ALA A 79 18.53 13.44 9.52
C ALA A 79 18.79 12.32 8.51
N THR A 80 18.60 11.06 8.89
CA THR A 80 18.86 9.90 8.01
C THR A 80 17.83 8.79 8.21
N SER A 81 16.75 9.02 8.95
CA SER A 81 15.92 7.93 9.49
C SER A 81 14.80 7.51 8.55
N ALA A 82 14.36 8.39 7.64
CA ALA A 82 13.23 8.14 6.76
C ALA A 82 13.61 7.90 5.29
N ASP A 83 14.89 8.02 4.92
CA ASP A 83 15.33 7.91 3.53
C ASP A 83 15.36 6.46 3.06
N SER A 84 14.74 6.18 1.90
CA SER A 84 14.72 4.83 1.31
C SER A 84 14.18 3.79 2.29
N LYS A 85 13.06 4.10 2.95
CA LYS A 85 12.40 3.25 3.95
C LYS A 85 10.98 2.92 3.50
N ALA A 86 10.25 2.19 4.35
CA ALA A 86 8.87 1.83 4.10
C ALA A 86 8.01 2.08 5.34
N LEU A 87 6.82 2.63 5.13
CA LEU A 87 5.73 2.56 6.08
C LEU A 87 4.81 1.41 5.66
N VAL A 88 4.45 0.54 6.61
CA VAL A 88 3.62 -0.63 6.35
C VAL A 88 2.38 -0.57 7.23
N LEU A 89 1.21 -0.65 6.61
CA LEU A 89 -0.09 -0.68 7.28
C LEU A 89 -0.84 -1.92 6.82
N ASP A 90 -1.20 -2.80 7.76
CA ASP A 90 -2.05 -3.95 7.49
C ASP A 90 -3.49 -3.66 7.94
N VAL A 91 -4.43 -3.81 7.00
CA VAL A 91 -5.86 -3.69 7.24
C VAL A 91 -6.47 -5.08 7.12
N HIS A 92 -6.70 -5.69 8.28
CA HIS A 92 -7.37 -7.00 8.37
C HIS A 92 -8.87 -6.83 8.57
N LYS A 93 -9.68 -7.50 7.73
CA LYS A 93 -11.14 -7.47 7.75
C LYS A 93 -11.71 -6.03 7.70
N PRO A 94 -11.47 -5.30 6.59
CA PRO A 94 -12.08 -3.98 6.40
C PRO A 94 -13.61 -4.08 6.48
N ARG A 95 -14.24 -3.03 7.00
CA ARG A 95 -15.70 -3.04 7.24
C ARG A 95 -16.48 -2.83 5.95
N GLU A 96 -15.88 -2.11 5.01
CA GLU A 96 -16.49 -1.78 3.73
C GLU A 96 -15.76 -2.46 2.57
N ARG A 97 -16.45 -2.55 1.44
CA ARG A 97 -15.95 -3.27 0.26
C ARG A 97 -14.76 -2.60 -0.41
N TYR A 98 -14.73 -1.27 -0.46
CA TYR A 98 -13.68 -0.54 -1.17
C TYR A 98 -12.73 0.12 -0.20
N VAL A 99 -11.43 -0.05 -0.40
CA VAL A 99 -10.38 0.47 0.49
C VAL A 99 -9.29 1.15 -0.34
N ARG A 100 -8.70 2.23 0.17
CA ARG A 100 -7.52 2.88 -0.42
C ARG A 100 -6.52 3.29 0.65
N ALA A 101 -5.25 3.43 0.27
CA ALA A 101 -4.23 4.04 1.11
C ALA A 101 -4.15 5.55 0.88
N VAL A 102 -3.82 6.28 1.93
CA VAL A 102 -3.44 7.69 1.89
C VAL A 102 -2.15 7.84 2.68
N LEU A 103 -1.08 8.30 2.03
CA LEU A 103 0.15 8.68 2.71
C LEU A 103 0.15 10.20 2.91
N GLU A 104 0.00 10.62 4.15
CA GLU A 104 0.13 12.02 4.54
C GLU A 104 1.61 12.40 4.65
N ARG A 105 1.93 13.57 4.09
CA ARG A 105 3.29 14.16 4.11
C ARG A 105 3.24 15.52 4.80
N GLY A 106 3.42 15.55 6.11
CA GLY A 106 3.35 16.76 6.91
C GLY A 106 4.70 17.36 7.27
N THR A 107 4.70 18.62 7.72
CA THR A 107 5.83 19.37 8.31
C THR A 107 6.98 19.72 7.37
N ALA A 108 7.47 18.78 6.56
CA ALA A 108 8.56 18.98 5.62
C ALA A 108 8.37 18.11 4.37
N ASN A 109 9.23 18.31 3.36
CA ASN A 109 9.07 17.63 2.09
C ASN A 109 9.45 16.15 2.20
N ALA A 110 8.69 15.30 1.52
CA ALA A 110 9.03 13.88 1.38
C ALA A 110 8.83 13.41 -0.06
N VAL A 111 9.80 12.70 -0.61
CA VAL A 111 9.67 11.95 -1.88
C VAL A 111 9.04 10.59 -1.59
N VAL A 112 8.20 10.11 -2.50
CA VAL A 112 7.53 8.81 -2.41
C VAL A 112 7.82 8.03 -3.68
N ASP A 113 8.36 6.82 -3.57
CA ASP A 113 8.71 6.00 -4.73
C ASP A 113 7.51 5.20 -5.26
N GLY A 114 6.50 5.04 -4.41
CA GLY A 114 5.19 4.51 -4.74
C GLY A 114 4.52 3.88 -3.54
N ILE A 115 3.28 3.45 -3.75
CA ILE A 115 2.53 2.67 -2.77
C ILE A 115 2.11 1.36 -3.41
N ILE A 116 2.42 0.26 -2.74
CA ILE A 116 2.05 -1.10 -3.14
C ILE A 116 0.98 -1.60 -2.17
N ALA A 117 -0.02 -2.28 -2.71
CA ALA A 117 -1.01 -3.02 -1.95
C ALA A 117 -0.87 -4.52 -2.20
N ILE A 118 -1.05 -5.31 -1.15
CA ILE A 118 -1.08 -6.77 -1.19
C ILE A 118 -2.41 -7.20 -0.58
N GLN A 119 -3.37 -7.57 -1.42
CA GLN A 119 -4.62 -8.18 -0.97
C GLN A 119 -4.38 -9.67 -0.73
N TYR A 120 -4.71 -10.15 0.47
CA TYR A 120 -4.37 -11.50 0.93
C TYR A 120 -5.59 -12.26 1.47
N MET A 121 -5.39 -13.56 1.74
CA MET A 121 -6.45 -14.50 2.13
C MET A 121 -7.63 -14.48 1.14
N PRO A 122 -7.38 -14.80 -0.14
CA PRO A 122 -8.44 -14.88 -1.11
C PRO A 122 -9.34 -16.07 -0.81
N TRP A 123 -10.64 -15.93 -1.07
CA TRP A 123 -11.58 -17.05 -0.96
C TRP A 123 -11.34 -18.12 -2.03
N SER A 124 -10.69 -17.76 -3.13
CA SER A 124 -10.28 -18.67 -4.20
C SER A 124 -8.87 -18.34 -4.68
N ALA A 125 -8.00 -19.34 -4.69
CA ALA A 125 -6.63 -19.25 -5.20
C ALA A 125 -6.45 -20.20 -6.40
N PRO A 126 -5.59 -19.87 -7.39
CA PRO A 126 -4.69 -18.71 -7.43
C PRO A 126 -5.40 -17.41 -7.82
N THR A 127 -4.86 -16.30 -7.33
CA THR A 127 -5.34 -14.95 -7.69
C THR A 127 -4.62 -14.42 -8.93
N THR A 128 -5.35 -13.67 -9.76
CA THR A 128 -4.77 -12.94 -10.90
C THR A 128 -4.16 -11.63 -10.40
N GLN A 129 -2.90 -11.40 -10.78
CA GLN A 129 -2.21 -10.14 -10.46
C GLN A 129 -2.86 -8.96 -11.16
N ASP A 130 -2.72 -7.77 -10.57
CA ASP A 130 -3.22 -6.55 -11.20
C ASP A 130 -2.43 -6.19 -12.46
N ALA A 131 -3.04 -5.42 -13.38
CA ALA A 131 -2.38 -4.97 -14.61
C ALA A 131 -1.12 -4.12 -14.35
N SER A 132 -0.99 -3.53 -13.16
CA SER A 132 0.24 -2.87 -12.72
C SER A 132 1.44 -3.82 -12.54
N VAL A 133 1.22 -5.14 -12.48
CA VAL A 133 2.26 -6.16 -12.41
C VAL A 133 2.56 -6.67 -13.83
N ILE A 134 3.68 -6.24 -14.40
CA ILE A 134 4.05 -6.55 -15.80
C ILE A 134 4.51 -7.99 -16.02
N ALA A 135 5.08 -8.63 -14.99
CA ALA A 135 5.56 -10.01 -15.04
C ALA A 135 5.63 -10.58 -13.62
N SER A 136 5.38 -11.89 -13.48
CA SER A 136 5.59 -12.61 -12.21
C SER A 136 5.91 -14.08 -12.49
N ALA A 137 6.72 -14.70 -11.63
CA ALA A 137 7.10 -16.09 -11.75
C ALA A 137 7.13 -16.77 -10.37
N LEU A 138 6.69 -18.04 -10.33
CA LEU A 138 6.91 -18.92 -9.20
C LEU A 138 8.01 -19.92 -9.59
N ILE A 139 9.12 -19.90 -8.88
CA ILE A 139 10.20 -20.89 -9.01
C ILE A 139 10.02 -21.92 -7.89
N ASN A 140 9.93 -23.19 -8.23
CA ASN A 140 9.81 -24.31 -7.30
C ASN A 140 10.95 -25.30 -7.57
N ASP A 141 12.08 -25.15 -6.88
CA ASP A 141 13.24 -25.97 -7.17
C ASP A 141 13.40 -27.14 -6.18
N PRO A 142 13.33 -28.40 -6.65
CA PRO A 142 13.84 -29.55 -5.91
C PRO A 142 15.25 -30.04 -6.37
N SER A 143 15.85 -29.49 -7.43
CA SER A 143 17.17 -29.86 -7.97
C SER A 143 17.64 -28.87 -9.05
N GLU A 144 18.40 -27.82 -8.69
CA GLU A 144 19.23 -27.13 -9.68
C GLU A 144 20.35 -28.09 -10.14
N VAL A 145 20.48 -28.29 -11.45
CA VAL A 145 21.60 -28.95 -12.16
C VAL A 145 22.51 -27.89 -12.73
#